data_AF-A0A535DQK2-F1
#
_entry.id   AF-A0A535DQK2-F1
#
_cell.length_a   1.000
_cell.length_b   1.000
_cell.length_c   1.000
_cell.angle_alpha   90.00
_cell.angle_beta   90.00
_cell.angle_gamma   90.00
#
_symmetry.space_group_name_H-M   'P 1'
#
loop_
_entity.id
_entity.type
_entity.pdbx_description
1 polymer ?
#
loop_
_entity_poly.entity_id
_entity_poly.type
_entity_poly.pdbx_seq_one_letter_code
_entity_poly.pdbx_strand_id
1 'polypeptide(L)' 'MTAEHEEDNAEFWRMTLEQGEKSLRFIRRVFRVVPNSPRCYLCFAPFAGIGGRVLRVTREFAPSRKNPNFCNG' A
#
# COMPACT_ATOMS: atom_id res chain seq x y z
N MET A 1 30.62 7.81 -9.86
CA MET A 1 29.32 8.21 -9.27
C MET A 1 28.10 7.76 -10.09
N THR A 2 28.16 7.47 -11.39
CA THR A 2 27.01 6.92 -12.13
C THR A 2 26.92 5.39 -12.06
N ALA A 3 28.05 4.68 -12.15
CA ALA A 3 28.09 3.21 -12.14
C ALA A 3 27.63 2.62 -10.79
N GLU A 4 28.11 3.15 -9.67
CA GLU A 4 27.71 2.71 -8.32
C GLU A 4 26.20 2.92 -8.09
N HIS A 5 25.65 4.05 -8.52
CA HIS A 5 24.20 4.30 -8.42
C HIS A 5 23.35 3.37 -9.29
N GLU A 6 23.88 2.91 -10.42
CA GLU A 6 23.17 1.96 -11.29
C GLU A 6 23.15 0.56 -10.68
N GLU A 7 24.25 0.14 -10.04
CA GLU A 7 24.33 -1.09 -9.27
C GLU A 7 23.41 -1.08 -8.04
N ASP A 8 23.40 0.03 -7.27
CA ASP A 8 22.50 0.23 -6.13
C ASP A 8 21.02 0.12 -6.55
N ASN A 9 20.65 0.75 -7.66
CA ASN A 9 19.29 0.68 -8.20
C ASN A 9 18.93 -0.73 -8.67
N ALA A 10 19.85 -1.42 -9.34
CA ALA A 10 19.63 -2.79 -9.80
C ALA A 10 19.43 -3.75 -8.61
N GLU A 11 20.22 -3.61 -7.55
CA GLU A 11 20.05 -4.40 -6.34
C GLU A 11 18.74 -4.08 -5.61
N PHE A 12 18.39 -2.80 -5.48
CA PHE A 12 17.11 -2.37 -4.90
C PHE A 12 15.91 -2.98 -5.63
N TRP A 13 15.90 -2.91 -6.96
CA TRP A 13 14.81 -3.45 -7.77
C TRP A 13 14.79 -4.97 -7.74
N ARG A 14 15.95 -5.63 -7.80
CA ARG A 14 16.05 -7.09 -7.62
C ARG A 14 15.43 -7.53 -6.30
N MET A 15 15.84 -6.90 -5.20
CA MET A 15 15.30 -7.23 -3.87
C MET A 15 13.80 -6.98 -3.78
N THR A 16 13.32 -5.86 -4.32
CA THR A 16 11.89 -5.50 -4.27
C THR A 16 11.02 -6.44 -5.09
N LEU A 17 11.49 -6.89 -6.26
CA LEU A 17 10.72 -7.78 -7.14
C LEU A 17 10.77 -9.23 -6.67
N GLU A 18 11.91 -9.71 -6.19
CA GLU A 18 12.06 -11.10 -5.72
C GLU A 18 11.42 -11.31 -4.34
N GLN A 19 11.67 -10.40 -3.40
CA GLN A 19 11.21 -10.56 -2.02
C GLN A 19 9.87 -9.86 -1.76
N GLY A 20 9.41 -9.03 -2.70
CA GLY A 20 8.29 -8.12 -2.53
C GLY A 20 8.61 -6.93 -1.63
N GLU A 21 7.81 -5.88 -1.75
CA GLU A 21 7.91 -4.69 -0.90
C GLU A 21 7.55 -5.02 0.57
N LYS A 22 8.50 -4.82 1.50
CA LYS A 22 8.34 -5.15 2.92
C LYS A 22 7.23 -4.33 3.59
N SER A 23 7.17 -3.03 3.30
CA SER A 23 6.17 -2.10 3.84
C SER A 23 4.75 -2.48 3.44
N LEU A 24 4.50 -2.78 2.16
CA LEU A 24 3.19 -3.24 1.71
C LEU A 24 2.73 -4.54 2.38
N ARG A 25 3.64 -5.50 2.60
CA ARG A 25 3.31 -6.73 3.36
C ARG A 25 2.91 -6.42 4.79
N PHE A 26 3.62 -5.51 5.45
CA PHE A 26 3.31 -5.08 6.80
C PHE A 26 1.94 -4.39 6.88
N ILE A 27 1.68 -3.43 6.00
CA ILE A 27 0.40 -2.71 5.92
C ILE A 27 -0.77 -3.66 5.69
N ARG A 28 -0.64 -4.61 4.76
CA ARG A 28 -1.66 -5.65 4.52
C ARG A 28 -1.97 -6.45 5.79
N ARG A 29 -0.95 -6.78 6.59
CA ARG A 29 -1.14 -7.51 7.85
C ARG A 29 -1.90 -6.68 8.88
N VAL A 30 -1.62 -5.38 8.96
CA VAL A 30 -2.33 -4.45 9.85
C VAL A 30 -3.79 -4.27 9.39
N PHE A 31 -4.05 -4.03 8.11
CA PHE A 31 -5.43 -3.83 7.65
C PHE A 31 -6.27 -5.10 7.62
N ARG A 32 -5.64 -6.29 7.64
CA ARG A 32 -6.37 -7.55 7.76
C ARG A 32 -7.13 -7.67 9.08
N VAL A 33 -6.63 -7.10 10.18
CA VAL A 33 -7.32 -7.17 11.49
C VAL A 33 -8.49 -6.20 11.60
N VAL A 34 -8.52 -5.16 10.76
CA VAL A 34 -9.63 -4.21 10.74
C VAL A 34 -10.76 -4.83 9.92
N PRO A 35 -11.95 -5.10 10.51
CA PRO A 35 -13.07 -5.68 9.78
C PRO A 35 -13.65 -4.66 8.79
N ASN A 36 -14.66 -5.08 8.03
CA ASN A 36 -15.43 -4.33 7.02
C ASN A 36 -14.92 -4.46 5.56
N SER A 37 -15.87 -4.26 4.65
CA SER A 37 -15.75 -4.15 3.20
C SER A 37 -16.54 -2.92 2.75
N PRO A 38 -16.25 -2.30 1.59
CA PRO A 38 -15.23 -2.64 0.59
C PRO A 38 -13.79 -2.27 1.00
N ARG A 39 -12.79 -2.86 0.32
CA ARG A 39 -11.34 -2.69 0.62
C ARG A 39 -10.54 -2.32 -0.63
N CYS A 40 -9.39 -1.67 -0.42
CA CYS A 40 -8.38 -1.50 -1.47
C CYS A 40 -7.84 -2.85 -1.95
N TYR A 41 -7.79 -3.09 -3.27
CA TYR A 41 -7.24 -4.33 -3.82
C TYR A 41 -5.74 -4.51 -3.63
N LEU A 42 -4.99 -3.42 -3.45
CA LEU A 42 -3.54 -3.48 -3.26
C LEU A 42 -3.15 -3.67 -1.80
N CYS A 43 -3.60 -2.79 -0.91
CA CYS A 43 -3.14 -2.73 0.48
C CYS A 43 -4.15 -3.30 1.50
N PHE A 44 -5.40 -3.59 1.09
CA PHE A 44 -6.51 -4.04 1.93
C PHE A 44 -7.07 -3.05 2.95
N ALA A 45 -6.75 -1.75 2.82
CA ALA A 45 -7.37 -0.70 3.62
C ALA A 45 -8.91 -0.74 3.48
N PRO A 46 -9.68 -0.78 4.58
CA PRO A 46 -11.14 -0.73 4.52
C PRO A 46 -11.64 0.68 4.20
N PHE A 47 -12.64 0.78 3.33
CA PHE A 47 -13.24 2.07 2.94
C PHE A 47 -14.50 2.43 3.72
N ALA A 48 -15.04 1.49 4.50
CA ALA A 48 -16.26 1.62 5.28
C ALA A 48 -16.04 1.27 6.76
N GLY A 49 -17.09 1.45 7.57
CA GLY A 49 -17.03 1.29 9.02
C GLY A 49 -16.21 2.37 9.71
N ILE A 50 -16.08 2.25 11.03
CA ILE A 50 -15.33 3.20 11.86
C ILE A 50 -13.85 3.23 11.45
N GLY A 51 -13.26 2.05 11.24
CA GLY A 51 -11.88 1.93 10.78
C GLY A 51 -11.62 2.65 9.45
N GLY A 52 -12.51 2.48 8.47
CA GLY A 52 -12.37 3.18 7.19
C GLY A 52 -12.55 4.69 7.28
N ARG A 53 -13.41 5.19 8.20
CA ARG A 53 -13.55 6.64 8.45
C ARG A 53 -12.28 7.23 9.06
N VAL A 54 -11.67 6.55 10.02
CA VAL A 54 -10.40 6.98 10.64
C VAL A 54 -9.28 6.99 9.61
N LEU A 55 -9.14 5.93 8.81
CA LEU A 55 -8.10 5.84 7.78
C LEU A 55 -8.24 6.93 6.71
N ARG A 56 -9.47 7.29 6.33
CA ARG A 56 -9.73 8.35 5.35
C ARG A 56 -9.26 9.75 5.78
N VAL A 57 -9.05 10.01 7.07
CA VAL A 57 -8.55 11.30 7.57
C VAL A 57 -7.19 11.65 6.97
N THR A 58 -6.35 10.63 6.75
CA THR A 58 -5.02 10.77 6.16
C THR A 58 -5.07 11.18 4.68
N ARG A 59 -6.17 10.87 3.98
CA ARG A 59 -6.38 10.98 2.53
C ARG A 59 -5.65 9.92 1.69
N GLU A 60 -4.53 9.38 2.14
CA GLU A 60 -3.82 8.28 1.43
C GLU A 60 -4.71 7.04 1.34
N PHE A 61 -5.43 6.70 2.41
CA PHE A 61 -6.32 5.53 2.43
C PHE A 61 -7.75 5.81 1.97
N ALA A 62 -8.04 7.01 1.48
CA ALA A 62 -9.34 7.29 0.86
C ALA A 62 -9.41 6.65 -0.54
N PRO A 63 -10.60 6.20 -1.00
CA PRO A 63 -10.77 5.67 -2.35
C PRO A 63 -10.32 6.68 -3.39
N SER A 64 -9.59 6.19 -4.38
CA SER A 64 -9.10 6.99 -5.49
C SER A 64 -10.26 7.42 -6.38
N ARG A 65 -10.17 8.67 -6.86
CA ARG A 65 -11.12 9.21 -7.85
C ARG A 65 -11.05 8.47 -9.19
N LYS A 66 -9.89 7.90 -9.54
CA LYS A 66 -9.68 7.18 -10.81
C LYS A 66 -10.21 5.76 -10.76
N ASN A 67 -10.06 5.10 -9.62
CA ASN A 67 -10.56 3.75 -9.40
C ASN A 67 -10.98 3.59 -7.93
N PRO A 68 -12.29 3.51 -7.63
CA PRO A 68 -12.79 3.42 -6.25
C PRO A 68 -12.41 2.12 -5.54
N ASN A 69 -11.84 1.13 -6.23
CA ASN A 69 -11.31 -0.09 -5.63
C ASN A 69 -9.85 0.04 -5.15
N PHE A 70 -9.21 1.20 -5.37
CA PHE A 70 -7.85 1.50 -4.91
C PHE A 70 -7.87 2.73 -4.01
N CYS A 71 -6.88 2.85 -3.11
CA CYS A 71 -6.65 4.07 -2.33
C CYS A 71 -5.80 5.08 -3.11
N ASN A 72 -5.57 6.28 -2.55
CA ASN A 72 -4.75 7.31 -3.20
C ASN A 72 -3.24 7.09 -3.00
N GLY A 73 -2.84 6.42 -1.92
CA GLY A 73 -1.46 6.04 -1.62
C GLY A 73 -1.05 4.73 -2.27
#